data_AF-A0A9D2BP38-F1
#
_entry.id   AF-A0A9D2BP38-F1
#
_cell.length_a   1.000
_cell.length_b   1.000
_cell.length_c   1.000
_cell.angle_alpha   90.00
_cell.angle_beta   90.00
_cell.angle_gamma   90.00
#
_symmetry.space_group_name_H-M   'P 1'
#
loop_
_entity.id
_entity.type
_entity.pdbx_description
1 polymer ?
#
loop_
_entity_poly.entity_id
_entity_poly.type
_entity_poly.pdbx_seq_one_letter_code
_entity_poly.pdbx_strand_id
1 'polypeptide(L)'
;MDRMKWRNILIYSFMFICLGHVSWARTIKRISVSGNEPYVDHVSLQDGSADMDLLVKFVFDEPGNCLTVSLISYRRLFVFQSDVRYSQVVRCFKLRPSKLPYVVDSDERARYKLTKSLRKSIRPRRKHVFKRWIEYEGLQPQPTDYKMVNEYIEQRFDVLYKDAPVTVTLRDLLLMDEQVTPTKKKYDLFFQTDLNRKYEIAILRDPCFGKEEAIQAAMTCVENIKNSYSAFDRSFGEASVPYSADSREVFTRMKALLVEQYPLWEETNPCPEIQANIDLYNSYVDSIRGVMPAFEERRVEILQLDTDYILALAKRMDAHVSRWLLSSDPAERNDLVASCEEIIRQARSHIGQASASHERQRAAIRVFNAAEEYFHKTCTE
;
A
#
# COMPACT_ATOMS: atom_id res chain seq x y z
N MET A 1 -45.22 29.36 -34.06
CA MET A 1 -43.85 28.81 -34.29
C MET A 1 -42.93 30.02 -34.34
N ASP A 2 -42.15 30.40 -33.32
CA ASP A 2 -40.73 29.97 -33.28
C ASP A 2 -39.96 30.36 -31.99
N ARG A 3 -40.62 30.76 -30.89
CA ARG A 3 -39.90 31.01 -29.62
C ARG A 3 -39.43 29.73 -28.90
N MET A 4 -40.17 28.63 -29.04
CA MET A 4 -39.86 27.36 -28.38
C MET A 4 -38.72 26.60 -29.12
N LYS A 5 -38.62 26.75 -30.44
CA LYS A 5 -37.52 26.18 -31.24
C LYS A 5 -36.18 26.86 -30.94
N TRP A 6 -36.17 28.19 -30.78
CA TRP A 6 -34.96 28.95 -30.44
C TRP A 6 -34.41 28.61 -29.05
N ARG A 7 -35.29 28.40 -28.06
CA ARG A 7 -34.87 28.01 -26.70
C ARG A 7 -34.28 26.60 -26.67
N ASN A 8 -34.85 25.67 -27.44
CA ASN A 8 -34.31 24.32 -27.55
C ASN A 8 -32.97 24.31 -28.29
N ILE A 9 -32.81 25.10 -29.37
CA ILE A 9 -31.52 25.22 -30.09
C ILE A 9 -30.44 25.80 -29.17
N LEU A 10 -30.76 26.81 -28.35
CA LEU A 10 -29.82 27.36 -27.36
C LEU A 10 -29.42 26.32 -26.30
N ILE A 11 -30.37 25.57 -25.75
CA ILE A 11 -30.08 24.52 -24.76
C ILE A 11 -29.26 23.37 -25.37
N TYR A 12 -29.58 22.93 -26.59
CA TYR A 12 -28.79 21.91 -27.30
C TYR A 12 -27.39 22.41 -27.66
N SER A 13 -27.23 23.68 -28.04
CA SER A 13 -25.91 24.28 -28.27
C SER A 13 -25.10 24.42 -26.98
N PHE A 14 -25.74 24.73 -25.85
CA PHE A 14 -25.07 24.83 -24.56
C PHE A 14 -24.68 23.44 -24.02
N MET A 15 -25.53 22.42 -24.19
CA MET A 15 -25.21 21.01 -23.89
C MET A 15 -24.08 20.48 -24.78
N PHE A 16 -24.04 20.82 -26.07
CA PHE A 16 -22.93 20.44 -26.96
C PHE A 16 -21.61 21.15 -26.63
N ILE A 17 -21.66 22.40 -26.13
CA ILE A 17 -20.48 23.14 -25.68
C ILE A 17 -19.99 22.63 -24.31
N CYS A 18 -20.89 22.23 -23.41
CA CYS A 18 -20.54 21.62 -22.12
C CYS A 18 -20.00 20.18 -22.25
N LEU A 19 -20.37 19.44 -23.30
CA LEU A 19 -19.85 18.10 -23.59
C LEU A 19 -18.55 18.12 -24.44
N GLY A 20 -18.11 19.30 -24.90
CA GLY A 20 -16.98 19.44 -25.83
C GLY A 20 -15.57 19.50 -25.21
N HIS A 21 -15.43 19.51 -23.88
CA HIS A 21 -14.13 19.66 -23.21
C HIS A 21 -13.94 18.76 -21.99
N VAL A 22 -14.48 17.54 -22.01
CA VAL A 22 -13.86 16.47 -21.20
C VAL A 22 -12.84 15.81 -22.11
N SER A 23 -11.60 16.31 -22.11
CA SER A 23 -10.49 15.54 -22.66
C SER A 23 -10.30 14.33 -21.76
N TRP A 24 -10.95 13.22 -22.11
CA TRP A 24 -10.75 11.94 -21.43
C TRP A 24 -9.26 11.63 -21.46
N ALA A 25 -8.70 11.29 -20.29
CA ALA A 25 -7.32 10.87 -20.19
C ALA A 25 -7.11 9.67 -21.14
N ARG A 26 -6.00 9.69 -21.88
CA ARG A 26 -5.66 8.64 -22.84
C ARG A 26 -5.39 7.31 -22.14
N THR A 27 -4.91 7.37 -20.91
CA THR A 27 -4.67 6.19 -20.06
C THR A 27 -4.84 6.61 -18.61
N ILE A 28 -5.58 5.81 -17.84
CA ILE A 28 -5.71 5.97 -16.39
C ILE A 28 -4.96 4.80 -15.74
N LYS A 29 -4.01 5.09 -14.85
CA LYS A 29 -3.31 4.10 -14.05
C LYS A 29 -3.58 4.34 -12.58
N ARG A 30 -3.93 3.27 -11.86
CA ARG A 30 -4.01 3.27 -10.40
C ARG A 30 -2.70 2.72 -9.86
N ILE A 31 -2.06 3.49 -9.00
CA ILE A 31 -0.74 3.16 -8.47
C ILE A 31 -0.75 3.35 -6.96
N SER A 32 0.13 2.63 -6.28
CA SER A 32 0.39 2.81 -4.85
C SER A 32 1.85 3.22 -4.66
N VAL A 33 2.09 4.13 -3.73
CA VAL A 33 3.43 4.58 -3.35
C VAL A 33 3.55 4.60 -1.83
N SER A 34 4.70 4.22 -1.31
CA SER A 34 5.02 4.32 0.13
C SER A 34 6.40 4.96 0.31
N GLY A 35 6.77 5.29 1.55
CA GLY A 35 8.09 5.83 1.86
C GLY A 35 9.25 4.94 1.37
N ASN A 36 9.04 3.63 1.31
CA ASN A 36 10.08 2.65 0.98
C ASN A 36 9.93 2.07 -0.44
N GLU A 37 8.79 2.28 -1.10
CA GLU A 37 8.49 1.71 -2.41
C GLU A 37 8.10 2.80 -3.41
N PRO A 38 9.05 3.28 -4.24
CA PRO A 38 8.74 4.19 -5.32
C PRO A 38 8.05 3.46 -6.48
N TYR A 39 7.16 4.15 -7.18
CA TYR A 39 6.55 3.64 -8.40
C TYR A 39 7.28 4.15 -9.64
N VAL A 40 7.50 3.26 -10.61
CA VAL A 40 8.17 3.58 -11.88
C VAL A 40 7.32 3.09 -13.04
N ASP A 41 7.12 3.96 -14.04
CA ASP A 41 6.42 3.64 -15.28
C ASP A 41 7.27 4.01 -16.49
N HIS A 42 7.19 3.19 -17.53
CA HIS A 42 7.78 3.50 -18.82
C HIS A 42 6.73 4.03 -19.78
N VAL A 43 7.07 5.12 -20.45
CA VAL A 43 6.17 5.84 -21.36
C VAL A 43 6.80 5.93 -22.73
N SER A 44 6.21 5.21 -23.68
CA SER A 44 6.51 5.35 -25.10
C SER A 44 5.90 6.63 -25.64
N LEU A 45 6.66 7.37 -26.46
CA LEU A 45 6.24 8.63 -27.05
C LEU A 45 5.44 8.43 -28.34
N GLN A 46 5.52 7.25 -28.94
CA GLN A 46 4.72 6.82 -30.08
C GLN A 46 3.75 5.70 -29.69
N ASP A 47 2.55 5.77 -30.24
CA ASP A 47 1.48 4.84 -29.92
C ASP A 47 1.74 3.47 -30.52
N GLY A 48 1.67 2.43 -29.67
CA GLY A 48 1.96 1.06 -30.07
C GLY A 48 3.45 0.74 -30.23
N SER A 49 4.35 1.67 -29.88
CA SER A 49 5.77 1.36 -29.75
C SER A 49 6.06 0.67 -28.41
N ALA A 50 7.00 -0.27 -28.41
CA ALA A 50 7.58 -0.86 -27.20
C ALA A 50 8.80 -0.06 -26.70
N ASP A 51 9.12 1.07 -27.33
CA ASP A 51 10.27 1.89 -26.98
C ASP A 51 10.10 2.51 -25.58
N MET A 52 11.16 2.39 -24.78
CA MET A 52 11.25 2.97 -23.43
C MET A 52 11.77 4.41 -23.52
N ASP A 53 11.01 5.28 -24.17
CA ASP A 53 11.45 6.65 -24.48
C ASP A 53 11.59 7.54 -23.24
N LEU A 54 10.68 7.38 -22.28
CA LEU A 54 10.61 8.14 -21.04
C LEU A 54 10.37 7.21 -19.85
N LEU A 55 10.91 7.59 -18.70
CA LEU A 55 10.62 6.99 -17.40
C LEU A 55 9.94 8.02 -16.52
N VAL A 56 8.77 7.66 -16.01
CA VAL A 56 8.05 8.44 -14.99
C VAL A 56 8.32 7.77 -13.65
N LYS A 57 8.74 8.54 -12.65
CA LYS A 57 8.96 8.04 -11.30
C LYS A 57 8.14 8.85 -10.31
N PHE A 58 7.47 8.14 -9.39
CA PHE A 58 6.77 8.71 -8.25
C PHE A 58 7.46 8.24 -6.98
N VAL A 59 7.84 9.19 -6.13
CA VAL A 59 8.48 8.93 -4.84
C VAL A 59 7.73 9.65 -3.77
N PHE A 60 7.30 8.93 -2.74
CA PHE A 60 6.72 9.53 -1.56
C PHE A 60 7.78 9.60 -0.45
N ASP A 61 7.95 10.78 0.11
CA ASP A 61 8.80 11.07 1.26
C ASP A 61 7.89 11.22 2.48
N GLU A 62 7.82 10.17 3.30
CA GLU A 62 6.96 10.12 4.49
C GLU A 62 7.35 11.19 5.53
N PRO A 63 8.64 11.37 5.92
CA PRO A 63 9.05 12.47 6.80
C PRO A 63 8.68 13.85 6.28
N GLY A 64 8.89 14.10 4.98
CA GLY A 64 8.57 15.38 4.35
C GLY A 64 7.08 15.57 4.03
N ASN A 65 6.26 14.52 4.13
CA ASN A 65 4.90 14.47 3.61
C ASN A 65 4.82 14.98 2.14
N CYS A 66 5.82 14.59 1.34
CA CYS A 66 6.06 15.13 0.01
C CYS A 66 5.96 14.04 -1.06
N LEU A 67 5.21 14.31 -2.13
CA LEU A 67 5.23 13.49 -3.34
C LEU A 67 6.12 14.15 -4.40
N THR A 68 7.09 13.41 -4.92
CA THR A 68 7.93 13.85 -6.03
C THR A 68 7.54 13.11 -7.31
N VAL A 69 7.26 13.86 -8.36
CA VAL A 69 6.99 13.32 -9.71
C VAL A 69 8.15 13.70 -10.61
N SER A 70 8.76 12.70 -11.23
CA SER A 70 9.93 12.87 -12.08
C SER A 70 9.70 12.33 -13.48
N LEU A 71 10.18 13.07 -14.48
CA LEU A 71 10.27 12.67 -15.87
C LEU A 71 11.74 12.54 -16.25
N ILE A 72 12.17 11.33 -16.60
CA ILE A 72 13.53 11.02 -17.02
C ILE A 72 13.52 10.64 -18.49
N SER A 73 14.40 11.25 -19.26
CA SER A 73 14.47 11.06 -20.71
C SER A 73 15.91 10.87 -21.15
N TYR A 74 16.13 9.98 -22.12
CA TYR A 74 17.41 9.86 -22.81
C TYR A 74 17.66 11.00 -23.80
N ARG A 75 16.65 11.84 -24.05
CA ARG A 75 16.74 13.03 -24.91
C ARG A 75 16.49 14.29 -24.12
N ARG A 76 17.03 15.40 -24.62
CA ARG A 76 16.74 16.71 -24.04
C ARG A 76 15.28 17.07 -24.25
N LEU A 77 14.67 17.57 -23.19
CA LEU A 77 13.26 17.91 -23.14
C LEU A 77 13.02 19.29 -22.55
N PHE A 78 11.88 19.85 -22.92
CA PHE A 78 11.31 21.05 -22.34
C PHE A 78 9.83 20.83 -22.07
N VAL A 79 9.37 21.38 -20.96
CA VAL A 79 7.99 21.29 -20.49
C VAL A 79 7.47 22.68 -20.16
N PHE A 80 6.16 22.86 -20.25
CA PHE A 80 5.54 24.11 -19.85
C PHE A 80 5.06 24.04 -18.40
N GLN A 81 5.39 25.05 -17.59
CA GLN A 81 4.92 25.13 -16.19
C GLN A 81 3.44 25.53 -16.12
N SER A 82 2.97 26.35 -17.06
CA SER A 82 1.58 26.79 -17.18
C SER A 82 1.10 26.69 -18.62
N ASP A 83 -0.21 26.85 -18.84
CA ASP A 83 -0.77 26.82 -20.18
C ASP A 83 -0.34 28.07 -20.96
N VAL A 84 0.27 27.86 -22.13
CA VAL A 84 0.88 28.93 -22.93
C VAL A 84 0.39 28.87 -24.37
N ARG A 85 -0.13 29.99 -24.87
CA ARG A 85 -0.51 30.11 -26.28
C ARG A 85 0.72 30.14 -27.19
N TYR A 86 0.69 29.34 -28.27
CA TYR A 86 1.75 29.30 -29.27
C TYR A 86 2.13 30.69 -29.80
N SER A 87 1.14 31.55 -30.09
CA SER A 87 1.36 32.89 -30.63
C SER A 87 2.08 33.84 -29.68
N GLN A 88 2.03 33.59 -28.37
CA GLN A 88 2.68 34.39 -27.35
C GLN A 88 4.19 34.15 -27.31
N VAL A 89 4.58 32.87 -27.44
CA VAL A 89 5.97 32.44 -27.17
C VAL A 89 6.75 32.04 -28.40
N VAL A 90 6.07 31.80 -29.53
CA VAL A 90 6.72 31.46 -30.80
C VAL A 90 6.63 32.61 -31.79
N ARG A 91 7.79 33.13 -32.22
CA ARG A 91 7.88 34.13 -33.30
C ARG A 91 8.93 33.72 -34.33
N CYS A 92 8.59 33.82 -35.61
CA CYS A 92 9.43 33.41 -36.73
C CYS A 92 10.02 31.99 -36.54
N PHE A 93 9.17 31.05 -36.12
CA PHE A 93 9.51 29.64 -35.91
C PHE A 93 10.48 29.36 -34.76
N LYS A 94 10.68 30.32 -33.85
CA LYS A 94 11.55 30.18 -32.69
C LYS A 94 10.76 30.34 -31.41
N LEU A 95 10.96 29.42 -30.46
CA LEU A 95 10.47 29.55 -29.10
C LEU A 95 11.35 30.59 -28.38
N ARG A 96 10.71 31.51 -27.65
CA ARG A 96 11.39 32.60 -26.94
C ARG A 96 11.19 32.42 -25.43
N PRO A 97 12.24 32.03 -24.69
CA PRO A 97 12.15 31.84 -23.24
C PRO A 97 11.67 33.12 -22.53
N SER A 98 12.19 34.28 -22.94
CA SER A 98 11.81 35.60 -22.40
C SER A 98 10.35 36.04 -22.66
N LYS A 99 9.55 35.23 -23.35
CA LYS A 99 8.12 35.47 -23.58
C LYS A 99 7.22 34.51 -22.80
N LEU A 100 7.80 33.54 -22.10
CA LEU A 100 7.05 32.66 -21.21
C LEU A 100 6.50 33.47 -20.03
N PRO A 101 5.32 33.12 -19.50
CA PRO A 101 4.70 33.84 -18.39
C PRO A 101 5.32 33.50 -17.01
N TYR A 102 6.40 32.72 -17.00
CA TYR A 102 7.15 32.30 -15.82
C TYR A 102 8.65 32.35 -16.13
N VAL A 103 9.46 32.39 -15.08
CA VAL A 103 10.92 32.40 -15.20
C VAL A 103 11.40 31.04 -15.64
N VAL A 104 12.25 31.01 -16.66
CA VAL A 104 12.92 29.79 -17.12
C VAL A 104 14.40 30.08 -17.31
N ASP A 105 15.25 29.27 -16.69
CA ASP A 105 16.69 29.31 -16.90
C ASP A 105 17.02 28.94 -18.35
N SER A 106 17.69 29.85 -19.05
CA SER A 106 17.99 29.69 -20.47
C SER A 106 19.25 30.45 -20.83
N ASP A 107 20.10 29.83 -21.65
CA ASP A 107 21.23 30.53 -22.28
C ASP A 107 20.69 31.60 -23.24
N GLU A 108 20.98 32.88 -22.94
CA GLU A 108 20.56 34.03 -23.73
C GLU A 108 21.06 33.99 -25.19
N ARG A 109 22.18 33.29 -25.42
CA ARG A 109 22.78 33.13 -26.76
C ARG A 109 22.22 31.92 -27.49
N ALA A 110 21.51 31.03 -26.79
CA ALA A 110 20.94 29.83 -27.39
C ALA A 110 19.73 30.14 -28.28
N ARG A 111 19.53 29.30 -29.29
CA ARG A 111 18.42 29.43 -30.24
C ARG A 111 17.56 28.17 -30.23
N TYR A 112 16.30 28.33 -29.82
CA TYR A 112 15.29 27.27 -29.76
C TYR A 112 14.41 27.33 -31.01
N LYS A 113 14.73 26.53 -32.03
CA LYS A 113 14.06 26.55 -33.35
C LYS A 113 13.09 25.39 -33.47
N LEU A 114 11.84 25.68 -33.84
CA LEU A 114 10.87 24.64 -34.18
C LEU A 114 11.15 24.15 -35.60
N THR A 115 11.36 22.84 -35.77
CA THR A 115 11.59 22.23 -37.07
C THR A 115 10.38 22.38 -38.00
N LYS A 116 10.56 22.08 -39.29
CA LYS A 116 9.44 22.11 -40.25
C LYS A 116 8.40 21.03 -39.93
N SER A 117 8.82 19.85 -39.45
CA SER A 117 7.93 18.75 -39.05
C SER A 117 7.06 19.15 -37.86
N LEU A 118 7.68 19.61 -36.76
CA LEU A 118 6.94 20.04 -35.56
C LEU A 118 5.94 21.16 -35.86
N ARG A 119 6.35 22.15 -36.67
CA ARG A 119 5.43 23.22 -37.07
C ARG A 119 4.25 22.72 -37.91
N LYS A 120 4.40 21.61 -38.63
CA LYS A 120 3.32 21.04 -39.44
C LYS A 120 2.34 20.24 -38.58
N SER A 121 2.79 19.58 -37.50
CA SER A 121 1.93 18.86 -36.57
C SER A 121 1.09 19.80 -35.70
N ILE A 122 1.64 20.95 -35.31
CA ILE A 122 0.89 21.95 -34.53
C ILE A 122 -0.10 22.71 -35.43
N ARG A 123 -1.38 22.31 -35.43
CA ARG A 123 -2.47 23.00 -36.13
C ARG A 123 -3.75 23.05 -35.29
N PRO A 124 -4.50 24.17 -35.29
CA PRO A 124 -4.17 25.46 -35.89
C PRO A 124 -3.19 26.28 -35.03
N ARG A 125 -2.03 26.68 -35.60
CA ARG A 125 -0.92 27.33 -34.86
C ARG A 125 -1.33 28.53 -34.01
N ARG A 126 -2.20 29.42 -34.50
CA ARG A 126 -2.57 30.64 -33.77
C ARG A 126 -3.45 30.39 -32.56
N LYS A 127 -4.18 29.27 -32.52
CA LYS A 127 -5.07 28.91 -31.41
C LYS A 127 -4.49 27.79 -30.54
N HIS A 128 -3.37 27.19 -30.93
CA HIS A 128 -2.74 26.12 -30.19
C HIS A 128 -2.26 26.63 -28.82
N VAL A 129 -2.60 25.88 -27.78
CA VAL A 129 -2.15 26.08 -26.42
C VAL A 129 -1.26 24.90 -26.09
N PHE A 130 -0.02 25.19 -25.72
CA PHE A 130 0.82 24.24 -25.03
C PHE A 130 0.31 24.14 -23.60
N LYS A 131 -0.16 22.97 -23.20
CA LYS A 131 -0.65 22.73 -21.84
C LYS A 131 0.53 22.66 -20.87
N ARG A 132 0.29 23.03 -19.62
CA ARG A 132 1.24 22.72 -18.54
C ARG A 132 1.52 21.22 -18.54
N TRP A 133 2.72 20.80 -18.19
CA TRP A 133 3.11 19.40 -18.31
C TRP A 133 2.52 18.49 -17.24
N ILE A 134 2.15 19.08 -16.10
CA ILE A 134 1.58 18.37 -14.96
C ILE A 134 0.35 19.11 -14.44
N GLU A 135 -0.77 18.41 -14.44
CA GLU A 135 -1.99 18.79 -13.74
C GLU A 135 -2.10 17.90 -12.50
N TYR A 136 -2.66 18.41 -11.42
CA TYR A 136 -2.70 17.69 -10.14
C TYR A 136 -3.96 18.06 -9.33
N GLU A 137 -4.41 17.13 -8.50
CA GLU A 137 -5.52 17.29 -7.56
C GLU A 137 -5.12 16.69 -6.21
N GLY A 138 -5.52 17.34 -5.10
CA GLY A 138 -5.14 16.92 -3.75
C GLY A 138 -3.69 17.24 -3.35
N LEU A 139 -2.97 17.99 -4.18
CA LEU A 139 -1.55 18.32 -4.04
C LEU A 139 -1.29 19.82 -4.12
N GLN A 140 -0.27 20.30 -3.43
CA GLN A 140 0.25 21.66 -3.54
C GLN A 140 1.67 21.65 -4.11
N PRO A 141 1.95 22.29 -5.25
CA PRO A 141 3.29 22.26 -5.84
C PRO A 141 4.25 23.12 -5.02
N GLN A 142 5.45 22.59 -4.78
CA GLN A 142 6.55 23.38 -4.26
C GLN A 142 7.17 24.21 -5.40
N PRO A 143 7.77 25.38 -5.10
CA PRO A 143 8.53 26.14 -6.09
C PRO A 143 9.61 25.28 -6.76
N THR A 144 9.74 25.40 -8.07
CA THR A 144 10.75 24.67 -8.86
C THR A 144 11.30 25.57 -9.94
N ASP A 145 12.62 25.58 -10.08
CA ASP A 145 13.30 26.34 -11.14
C ASP A 145 13.30 25.53 -12.44
N TYR A 146 12.52 25.99 -13.41
CA TYR A 146 12.42 25.35 -14.71
C TYR A 146 13.58 25.79 -15.61
N LYS A 147 14.20 24.84 -16.31
CA LYS A 147 15.21 25.13 -17.34
C LYS A 147 14.65 24.91 -18.74
N MET A 148 15.22 25.60 -19.73
CA MET A 148 14.85 25.41 -21.14
C MET A 148 15.29 24.06 -21.72
N VAL A 149 16.32 23.45 -21.14
CA VAL A 149 16.93 22.20 -21.62
C VAL A 149 17.14 21.30 -20.42
N ASN A 150 16.44 20.17 -20.40
CA ASN A 150 16.54 19.21 -19.30
C ASN A 150 16.72 17.80 -19.83
N GLU A 151 17.50 16.99 -19.14
CA GLU A 151 17.54 15.53 -19.33
C GLU A 151 16.59 14.84 -18.34
N TYR A 152 16.26 15.54 -17.25
CA TYR A 152 15.40 15.12 -16.17
C TYR A 152 14.62 16.33 -15.64
N ILE A 153 13.32 16.17 -15.36
CA ILE A 153 12.49 17.20 -14.74
C ILE A 153 11.79 16.60 -13.54
N GLU A 154 11.73 17.36 -12.46
CA GLU A 154 10.98 17.00 -11.26
C GLU A 154 10.01 18.10 -10.86
N GLN A 155 8.92 17.69 -10.23
CA GLN A 155 8.05 18.57 -9.48
C GLN A 155 7.73 17.90 -8.15
N ARG A 156 8.04 18.62 -7.07
CA ARG A 156 7.71 18.22 -5.71
C ARG A 156 6.35 18.81 -5.32
N PHE A 157 5.62 18.06 -4.52
CA PHE A 157 4.30 18.42 -4.05
C PHE A 157 4.16 18.14 -2.56
N ASP A 158 3.59 19.08 -1.81
CA ASP A 158 3.09 18.83 -0.47
C ASP A 158 1.73 18.11 -0.58
N VAL A 159 1.55 17.05 0.22
CA VAL A 159 0.29 16.31 0.27
C VAL A 159 -0.65 17.01 1.25
N LEU A 160 -1.75 17.58 0.73
CA LEU A 160 -2.64 18.48 1.48
C LEU A 160 -3.47 17.77 2.55
N TYR A 161 -3.99 16.58 2.22
CA TYR A 161 -4.89 15.82 3.09
C TYR A 161 -4.44 14.36 3.13
N LYS A 162 -4.53 13.74 4.31
CA LYS A 162 -4.09 12.34 4.50
C LYS A 162 -4.91 11.32 3.71
N ASP A 163 -6.20 11.60 3.51
CA ASP A 163 -7.17 10.65 2.91
C ASP A 163 -7.72 11.11 1.55
N ALA A 164 -7.27 12.25 1.02
CA ALA A 164 -7.80 12.74 -0.26
C ALA A 164 -7.23 11.93 -1.43
N PRO A 165 -8.03 11.68 -2.48
CA PRO A 165 -7.53 11.08 -3.70
C PRO A 165 -6.49 12.01 -4.33
N VAL A 166 -5.25 11.52 -4.41
CA VAL A 166 -4.17 12.24 -5.09
C VAL A 166 -4.19 11.84 -6.55
N THR A 167 -4.26 12.83 -7.44
CA THR A 167 -4.15 12.57 -8.88
C THR A 167 -3.12 13.45 -9.53
N VAL A 168 -2.43 12.87 -10.52
CA VAL A 168 -1.44 13.54 -11.35
C VAL A 168 -1.73 13.20 -12.81
N THR A 169 -1.90 14.21 -13.66
CA THR A 169 -2.03 14.02 -15.10
C THR A 169 -0.84 14.63 -15.83
N LEU A 170 -0.11 13.80 -16.55
CA LEU A 170 0.99 14.21 -17.42
C LEU A 170 0.45 14.66 -18.78
N ARG A 171 1.01 15.74 -19.32
CA ARG A 171 0.50 16.47 -20.49
C ARG A 171 1.64 16.75 -21.48
N ASP A 172 1.68 17.97 -22.03
CA ASP A 172 2.55 18.34 -23.13
C ASP A 172 4.03 18.31 -22.76
N LEU A 173 4.81 17.67 -23.62
CA LEU A 173 6.26 17.69 -23.62
C LEU A 173 6.82 18.02 -25.00
N LEU A 174 7.98 18.67 -25.02
CA LEU A 174 8.75 18.99 -26.22
C LEU A 174 10.11 18.31 -26.17
N LEU A 175 10.44 17.58 -27.23
CA LEU A 175 11.79 17.03 -27.40
C LEU A 175 12.66 17.95 -28.25
N MET A 176 13.95 17.97 -27.92
CA MET A 176 14.94 18.75 -28.65
C MET A 176 16.25 18.01 -28.85
N ASP A 177 16.89 18.32 -29.98
CA ASP A 177 18.26 17.92 -30.27
C ASP A 177 19.17 19.15 -30.25
N GLU A 178 20.36 19.00 -29.67
CA GLU A 178 21.38 20.03 -29.78
C GLU A 178 22.12 19.90 -31.10
N GLN A 179 22.25 21.02 -31.79
CA GLN A 179 23.07 21.18 -32.96
C GLN A 179 24.34 21.90 -32.52
N VAL A 180 25.45 21.17 -32.54
CA VAL A 180 26.77 21.74 -32.24
C VAL A 180 27.13 22.66 -33.40
N THR A 181 27.11 23.97 -33.17
CA THR A 181 27.66 24.94 -34.10
C THR A 181 28.76 25.74 -33.40
N PRO A 182 29.83 26.13 -34.10
CA PRO A 182 31.03 26.71 -33.47
C PRO A 182 30.80 28.08 -32.81
N THR A 183 29.66 28.75 -33.03
CA THR A 183 29.43 30.11 -32.54
C THR A 183 28.25 30.25 -31.56
N LYS A 184 27.24 29.36 -31.63
CA LYS A 184 26.04 29.43 -30.76
C LYS A 184 25.44 28.04 -30.52
N LYS A 185 24.95 27.79 -29.30
CA LYS A 185 24.11 26.61 -29.04
C LYS A 185 22.78 26.76 -29.78
N LYS A 186 22.42 25.74 -30.55
CA LYS A 186 21.15 25.71 -31.29
C LYS A 186 20.41 24.45 -30.93
N TYR A 187 19.19 24.58 -30.47
CA TYR A 187 18.30 23.49 -30.12
C TYR A 187 17.19 23.41 -31.16
N ASP A 188 17.11 22.30 -31.87
CA ASP A 188 16.01 22.03 -32.81
C ASP A 188 14.93 21.25 -32.08
N LEU A 189 13.78 21.89 -31.85
CA LEU A 189 12.58 21.26 -31.31
C LEU A 189 11.89 20.51 -32.43
N PHE A 190 11.88 19.18 -32.35
CA PHE A 190 11.48 18.32 -33.46
C PHE A 190 10.18 17.55 -33.22
N PHE A 191 9.80 17.35 -31.96
CA PHE A 191 8.62 16.58 -31.58
C PHE A 191 7.90 17.20 -30.38
N GLN A 192 6.57 17.14 -30.41
CA GLN A 192 5.68 17.50 -29.32
C GLN A 192 4.62 16.41 -29.23
N THR A 193 4.29 16.02 -28.01
CA THR A 193 3.19 15.11 -27.73
C THR A 193 2.49 15.51 -26.44
N ASP A 194 1.18 15.27 -26.38
CA ASP A 194 0.39 15.32 -25.16
C ASP A 194 0.34 13.90 -24.61
N LEU A 195 1.03 13.62 -23.50
CA LEU A 195 0.98 12.28 -22.90
C LEU A 195 -0.45 11.92 -22.50
N ASN A 196 -1.21 12.90 -22.01
CA ASN A 196 -2.57 12.76 -21.51
C ASN A 196 -2.73 11.51 -20.62
N ARG A 197 -1.74 11.23 -19.76
CA ARG A 197 -1.72 10.05 -18.86
C ARG A 197 -2.08 10.48 -17.46
N LYS A 198 -3.15 9.91 -16.90
CA LYS A 198 -3.61 10.15 -15.54
C LYS A 198 -3.15 9.04 -14.62
N TYR A 199 -2.60 9.42 -13.48
CA TYR A 199 -2.25 8.54 -12.36
C TYR A 199 -3.17 8.87 -11.19
N GLU A 200 -3.86 7.85 -10.69
CA GLU A 200 -4.62 7.86 -9.45
C GLU A 200 -3.73 7.19 -8.39
N ILE A 201 -3.27 7.98 -7.42
CA ILE A 201 -2.16 7.62 -6.54
C ILE A 201 -2.72 7.36 -5.14
N ALA A 202 -2.58 6.12 -4.67
CA ALA A 202 -2.80 5.75 -3.28
C ALA A 202 -1.49 5.89 -2.50
N ILE A 203 -1.48 6.73 -1.47
CA ILE A 203 -0.31 6.90 -0.60
C ILE A 203 -0.47 5.93 0.57
N LEU A 204 0.37 4.90 0.60
CA LEU A 204 0.43 3.92 1.67
C LEU A 204 1.37 4.44 2.75
N ARG A 205 0.80 4.89 3.86
CA ARG A 205 1.55 5.40 5.00
C ARG A 205 1.94 4.26 5.93
N ASP A 206 3.14 4.35 6.49
CA ASP A 206 3.57 3.44 7.52
C ASP A 206 2.91 3.80 8.88
N PRO A 207 2.06 2.93 9.44
CA PRO A 207 1.39 3.19 10.72
C PRO A 207 2.35 3.18 11.93
N CYS A 208 3.57 2.68 11.77
CA CYS A 208 4.64 2.67 12.75
C CYS A 208 5.60 3.86 12.62
N PHE A 209 5.50 4.66 11.56
CA PHE A 209 6.39 5.78 11.33
C PHE A 209 6.39 6.79 12.49
N GLY A 210 7.58 7.11 13.03
CA GLY A 210 7.74 8.06 14.13
C GLY A 210 7.34 7.51 15.50
N LYS A 211 7.17 6.18 15.64
CA LYS A 211 6.80 5.51 16.90
C LYS A 211 7.94 4.68 17.49
N GLU A 212 9.18 4.99 17.14
CA GLU A 212 10.36 4.20 17.55
C GLU A 212 10.49 4.12 19.08
N GLU A 213 10.22 5.23 19.79
CA GLU A 213 10.23 5.24 21.26
C GLU A 213 9.12 4.36 21.87
N ALA A 214 7.93 4.37 21.28
CA ALA A 214 6.81 3.56 21.74
C ALA A 214 7.03 2.06 21.47
N ILE A 215 7.65 1.72 20.33
CA ILE A 215 8.09 0.37 20.02
C ILE A 215 9.12 -0.10 21.06
N GLN A 216 10.13 0.72 21.35
CA GLN A 216 11.14 0.39 22.35
C GLN A 216 10.55 0.23 23.75
N ALA A 217 9.60 1.09 24.15
CA ALA A 217 8.90 0.97 25.43
C ALA A 217 8.10 -0.34 25.52
N ALA A 218 7.38 -0.72 24.46
CA ALA A 218 6.65 -1.98 24.40
C ALA A 218 7.59 -3.19 24.49
N MET A 219 8.73 -3.16 23.81
CA MET A 219 9.76 -4.20 23.92
C MET A 219 10.32 -4.33 25.35
N THR A 220 10.60 -3.20 26.02
CA THR A 220 11.07 -3.23 27.42
C THR A 220 10.01 -3.79 28.37
N CYS A 221 8.72 -3.50 28.15
CA CYS A 221 7.64 -4.14 28.91
C CYS A 221 7.61 -5.66 28.73
N VAL A 222 7.79 -6.15 27.49
CA VAL A 222 7.91 -7.59 27.19
C VAL A 222 9.10 -8.22 27.91
N GLU A 223 10.28 -7.57 27.86
CA GLU A 223 11.48 -8.08 28.53
C GLU A 223 11.30 -8.17 30.05
N ASN A 224 10.66 -7.15 30.65
CA ASN A 224 10.39 -7.12 32.09
C ASN A 224 9.47 -8.27 32.52
N ILE A 225 8.34 -8.48 31.82
CA ILE A 225 7.42 -9.57 32.17
C ILE A 225 8.04 -10.94 31.90
N LYS A 226 8.81 -11.10 30.81
CA LYS A 226 9.52 -12.34 30.48
C LYS A 226 10.53 -12.72 31.57
N ASN A 227 11.28 -11.75 32.08
CA ASN A 227 12.24 -11.95 33.16
C ASN A 227 11.54 -12.33 34.47
N SER A 228 10.46 -11.61 34.81
CA SER A 228 9.65 -11.90 36.01
C SER A 228 8.99 -13.28 35.92
N TYR A 229 8.45 -13.66 34.76
CA TYR A 229 7.88 -14.98 34.51
C TYR A 229 8.94 -16.07 34.63
N SER A 230 10.10 -15.91 34.00
CA SER A 230 11.19 -16.89 34.05
C SER A 230 11.75 -17.09 35.46
N ALA A 231 11.82 -16.02 36.26
CA ALA A 231 12.21 -16.10 37.67
C ALA A 231 11.15 -16.83 38.50
N PHE A 232 9.87 -16.52 38.27
CA PHE A 232 8.74 -17.18 38.93
C PHE A 232 8.67 -18.68 38.59
N ASP A 233 8.78 -19.04 37.31
CA ASP A 233 8.76 -20.43 36.86
C ASP A 233 9.98 -21.22 37.36
N ARG A 234 11.16 -20.62 37.43
CA ARG A 234 12.33 -21.27 38.05
C ARG A 234 12.11 -21.58 39.53
N SER A 235 11.42 -20.70 40.25
CA SER A 235 11.17 -20.84 41.69
C SER A 235 10.03 -21.81 42.02
N PHE A 236 9.03 -21.94 41.13
CA PHE A 236 7.77 -22.65 41.45
C PHE A 236 7.25 -23.61 40.36
N GLY A 237 7.97 -23.74 39.24
CA GLY A 237 7.61 -24.63 38.12
C GLY A 237 7.89 -26.10 38.42
N GLU A 238 7.68 -26.96 37.41
CA GLU A 238 7.69 -28.43 37.51
C GLU A 238 8.96 -29.05 38.10
N ALA A 239 10.09 -28.33 38.08
CA ALA A 239 11.39 -28.78 38.57
C ALA A 239 11.72 -28.36 40.02
N SER A 240 10.82 -27.65 40.72
CA SER A 240 11.05 -27.19 42.10
C SER A 240 10.79 -28.31 43.15
N VAL A 241 11.47 -28.30 44.31
CA VAL A 241 11.56 -29.40 45.33
C VAL A 241 10.43 -29.29 46.40
N PRO A 242 10.04 -30.33 47.18
CA PRO A 242 8.65 -30.51 47.62
C PRO A 242 8.17 -29.68 48.83
N TYR A 243 6.84 -29.70 48.94
CA TYR A 243 5.89 -28.82 49.63
C TYR A 243 5.96 -28.71 51.17
N SER A 244 5.81 -27.49 51.69
CA SER A 244 5.25 -27.16 53.01
C SER A 244 3.98 -26.29 52.85
N ALA A 245 3.10 -26.20 53.85
CA ALA A 245 1.93 -25.30 53.80
C ALA A 245 2.34 -23.85 53.49
N ASP A 246 3.48 -23.41 54.02
CA ASP A 246 4.06 -22.09 53.80
C ASP A 246 4.43 -21.87 52.32
N SER A 247 4.92 -22.90 51.63
CA SER A 247 5.29 -22.79 50.20
C SER A 247 4.09 -22.54 49.28
N ARG A 248 2.89 -23.06 49.62
CA ARG A 248 1.64 -22.79 48.88
C ARG A 248 1.20 -21.35 49.00
N GLU A 249 1.27 -20.82 50.22
CA GLU A 249 0.87 -19.45 50.51
C GLU A 249 1.80 -18.46 49.78
N VAL A 250 3.11 -18.73 49.81
CA VAL A 250 4.12 -17.94 49.09
C VAL A 250 3.88 -17.96 47.58
N PHE A 251 3.63 -19.13 46.98
CA PHE A 251 3.29 -19.23 45.55
C PHE A 251 2.06 -18.40 45.20
N THR A 252 0.97 -18.59 45.94
CA THR A 252 -0.32 -17.93 45.67
C THR A 252 -0.18 -16.42 45.77
N ARG A 253 0.55 -15.94 46.79
CA ARG A 253 0.82 -14.52 46.99
C ARG A 253 1.72 -13.93 45.91
N MET A 254 2.80 -14.61 45.53
CA MET A 254 3.70 -14.13 44.48
C MET A 254 3.02 -14.11 43.11
N LYS A 255 2.20 -15.13 42.80
CA LYS A 255 1.38 -15.15 41.58
C LYS A 255 0.41 -13.97 41.54
N ALA A 256 -0.30 -13.71 42.63
CA ALA A 256 -1.24 -12.59 42.71
C ALA A 256 -0.54 -11.24 42.51
N LEU A 257 0.63 -11.04 43.16
CA LEU A 257 1.44 -9.82 43.00
C LEU A 257 1.93 -9.63 41.56
N LEU A 258 2.35 -10.69 40.89
CA LEU A 258 2.78 -10.61 39.48
C LEU A 258 1.63 -10.24 38.55
N VAL A 259 0.44 -10.82 38.76
CA VAL A 259 -0.74 -10.48 37.95
C VAL A 259 -1.20 -9.03 38.21
N GLU A 260 -1.07 -8.54 39.44
CA GLU A 260 -1.37 -7.15 39.78
C GLU A 260 -0.34 -6.17 39.18
N GLN A 261 0.94 -6.53 39.18
CA GLN A 261 2.03 -5.74 38.61
C GLN A 261 1.96 -5.66 37.07
N TYR A 262 1.45 -6.72 36.43
CA TYR A 262 1.39 -6.84 34.97
C TYR A 262 -0.06 -7.04 34.49
N PRO A 263 -0.87 -5.96 34.41
CA PRO A 263 -2.23 -6.03 33.91
C PRO A 263 -2.26 -6.24 32.38
N LEU A 264 -3.30 -6.92 31.89
CA LEU A 264 -3.50 -7.09 30.45
C LEU A 264 -3.68 -5.74 29.74
N TRP A 265 -3.17 -5.66 28.52
CA TRP A 265 -3.40 -4.55 27.61
C TRP A 265 -4.50 -4.92 26.62
N GLU A 266 -5.65 -4.26 26.71
CA GLU A 266 -6.85 -4.58 25.91
C GLU A 266 -6.96 -3.80 24.59
N GLU A 267 -6.17 -2.73 24.43
CA GLU A 267 -6.25 -1.85 23.27
C GLU A 267 -5.48 -2.39 22.05
N THR A 268 -6.14 -2.40 20.89
CA THR A 268 -5.49 -2.69 19.61
C THR A 268 -4.76 -1.45 19.08
N ASN A 269 -3.46 -1.59 18.80
CA ASN A 269 -2.62 -0.55 18.23
C ASN A 269 -2.57 -0.65 16.70
N PRO A 270 -2.73 0.48 15.97
CA PRO A 270 -2.63 0.47 14.51
C PRO A 270 -1.21 0.17 13.98
N CYS A 271 -0.16 0.31 14.78
CA CYS A 271 1.19 -0.11 14.40
C CYS A 271 1.37 -1.61 14.67
N PRO A 272 1.61 -2.45 13.64
CA PRO A 272 1.75 -3.89 13.80
C PRO A 272 2.88 -4.31 14.75
N GLU A 273 4.00 -3.59 14.78
CA GLU A 273 5.13 -3.92 15.66
C GLU A 273 4.80 -3.69 17.14
N ILE A 274 4.10 -2.60 17.45
CA ILE A 274 3.62 -2.36 18.81
C ILE A 274 2.58 -3.41 19.17
N GLN A 275 1.63 -3.70 18.27
CA GLN A 275 0.61 -4.73 18.51
C GLN A 275 1.24 -6.10 18.80
N ALA A 276 2.24 -6.52 18.02
CA ALA A 276 2.93 -7.79 18.24
C ALA A 276 3.60 -7.85 19.63
N ASN A 277 4.17 -6.74 20.11
CA ASN A 277 4.72 -6.67 21.47
C ASN A 277 3.63 -6.69 22.55
N ILE A 278 2.48 -6.04 22.32
CA ILE A 278 1.30 -6.11 23.20
C ILE A 278 0.82 -7.57 23.31
N ASP A 279 0.67 -8.25 22.17
CA ASP A 279 0.20 -9.64 22.12
C ASP A 279 1.17 -10.58 22.84
N LEU A 280 2.48 -10.39 22.61
CA LEU A 280 3.51 -11.16 23.30
C LEU A 280 3.52 -10.90 24.80
N TYR A 281 3.40 -9.64 25.22
CA TYR A 281 3.27 -9.27 26.63
C TYR A 281 2.06 -9.96 27.29
N ASN A 282 0.88 -9.86 26.66
CA ASN A 282 -0.34 -10.47 27.15
C ASN A 282 -0.22 -12.01 27.24
N SER A 283 0.47 -12.65 26.29
CA SER A 283 0.72 -14.10 26.35
C SER A 283 1.52 -14.52 27.60
N TYR A 284 2.43 -13.68 28.10
CA TYR A 284 3.13 -13.91 29.36
C TYR A 284 2.23 -13.66 30.57
N VAL A 285 1.37 -12.64 30.55
CA VAL A 285 0.36 -12.42 31.61
C VAL A 285 -0.55 -13.65 31.72
N ASP A 286 -1.03 -14.17 30.60
CA ASP A 286 -1.86 -15.37 30.56
C ASP A 286 -1.09 -16.61 31.03
N SER A 287 0.20 -16.71 30.68
CA SER A 287 1.08 -17.77 31.20
C SER A 287 1.21 -17.69 32.72
N ILE A 288 1.45 -16.52 33.32
CA ILE A 288 1.50 -16.31 34.78
C ILE A 288 0.18 -16.72 35.43
N ARG A 289 -0.96 -16.32 34.85
CA ARG A 289 -2.31 -16.71 35.33
C ARG A 289 -2.54 -18.21 35.22
N GLY A 290 -2.02 -18.84 34.16
CA GLY A 290 -2.12 -20.27 33.86
C GLY A 290 -1.15 -21.16 34.63
N VAL A 291 -0.07 -20.63 35.22
CA VAL A 291 0.88 -21.44 36.00
C VAL A 291 0.13 -22.10 37.14
N MET A 292 0.03 -23.42 37.08
CA MET A 292 -0.44 -24.24 38.19
C MET A 292 0.76 -24.63 39.05
N PRO A 293 0.60 -24.75 40.37
CA PRO A 293 1.64 -25.31 41.20
C PRO A 293 1.93 -26.74 40.72
N ALA A 294 3.20 -27.08 40.54
CA ALA A 294 3.66 -28.41 40.06
C ALA A 294 3.20 -29.61 40.91
N PHE A 295 2.52 -29.35 42.03
CA PHE A 295 2.22 -30.31 43.09
C PHE A 295 0.73 -30.38 43.46
N GLU A 296 -0.17 -29.73 42.70
CA GLU A 296 -1.55 -30.20 42.70
C GLU A 296 -1.52 -31.59 42.05
N GLU A 297 -1.80 -32.64 42.85
CA GLU A 297 -2.23 -33.92 42.32
C GLU A 297 -3.17 -33.59 41.18
N ARG A 298 -2.80 -34.02 39.97
CA ARG A 298 -3.75 -34.23 38.90
C ARG A 298 -4.83 -35.16 39.44
N ARG A 299 -5.84 -34.62 40.14
CA ARG A 299 -7.23 -35.04 39.99
C ARG A 299 -7.67 -34.56 38.61
N VAL A 300 -6.94 -35.06 37.63
CA VAL A 300 -7.47 -35.26 36.31
C VAL A 300 -8.48 -36.37 36.55
N GLU A 301 -9.75 -36.00 36.70
CA GLU A 301 -10.75 -36.80 36.01
C GLU A 301 -10.21 -36.92 34.59
N ILE A 302 -9.63 -38.08 34.27
CA ILE A 302 -9.16 -38.37 32.92
C ILE A 302 -10.44 -38.44 32.11
N LEU A 303 -10.88 -37.29 31.61
CA LEU A 303 -11.68 -37.21 30.40
C LEU A 303 -10.77 -37.78 29.31
N GLN A 304 -10.82 -39.10 29.18
CA GLN A 304 -10.08 -39.82 28.16
C GLN A 304 -10.58 -39.28 26.83
N LEU A 305 -9.69 -38.57 26.13
CA LEU A 305 -9.92 -38.10 24.78
C LEU A 305 -10.22 -39.34 23.92
N ASP A 306 -11.47 -39.52 23.52
CA ASP A 306 -11.86 -40.66 22.71
C ASP A 306 -11.16 -40.57 21.34
N THR A 307 -10.28 -41.54 21.09
CA THR A 307 -9.47 -41.58 19.86
C THR A 307 -10.37 -41.79 18.64
N ASP A 308 -11.44 -42.57 18.79
CA ASP A 308 -12.37 -42.86 17.70
C ASP A 308 -13.21 -41.63 17.36
N TYR A 309 -13.53 -40.81 18.36
CA TYR A 309 -14.22 -39.54 18.16
C TYR A 309 -13.39 -38.55 17.32
N ILE A 310 -12.11 -38.35 17.64
CA ILE A 310 -11.23 -37.44 16.86
C ILE A 310 -11.07 -37.93 15.42
N LEU A 311 -10.85 -39.24 15.24
CA LEU A 311 -10.74 -39.83 13.90
C LEU A 311 -12.06 -39.72 13.13
N ALA A 312 -13.21 -39.79 13.80
CA ALA A 312 -14.51 -39.57 13.18
C ALA A 312 -14.69 -38.10 12.74
N LEU A 313 -14.21 -37.13 13.52
CA LEU A 313 -14.21 -35.71 13.12
C LEU A 313 -13.32 -35.46 11.90
N ALA A 314 -12.10 -36.03 11.88
CA ALA A 314 -11.20 -35.93 10.73
C ALA A 314 -11.84 -36.49 9.45
N LYS A 315 -12.45 -37.68 9.54
CA LYS A 315 -13.18 -38.29 8.41
C LYS A 315 -14.36 -37.44 7.94
N ARG A 316 -15.07 -36.78 8.85
CA ARG A 316 -16.18 -35.88 8.50
C ARG A 316 -15.67 -34.64 7.76
N MET A 317 -14.54 -34.08 8.18
CA MET A 317 -13.90 -32.96 7.45
C MET A 317 -13.49 -33.39 6.04
N ASP A 318 -12.82 -34.53 5.89
CA ASP A 318 -12.42 -35.04 4.56
C ASP A 318 -13.63 -35.24 3.64
N ALA A 319 -14.75 -35.72 4.18
CA ALA A 319 -16.00 -35.88 3.43
C ALA A 319 -16.58 -34.52 2.98
N HIS A 320 -16.54 -33.51 3.84
CA HIS A 320 -16.98 -32.16 3.50
C HIS A 320 -16.07 -31.50 2.46
N VAL A 321 -14.75 -31.63 2.58
CA VAL A 321 -13.78 -31.13 1.58
C VAL A 321 -13.97 -31.82 0.23
N SER A 322 -14.16 -33.15 0.24
CA SER A 322 -14.44 -33.92 -0.99
C SER A 322 -15.73 -33.45 -1.67
N ARG A 323 -16.79 -33.17 -0.88
CA ARG A 323 -18.05 -32.63 -1.40
C ARG A 323 -17.88 -31.19 -1.91
N TRP A 324 -17.06 -30.38 -1.25
CA TRP A 324 -16.76 -29.01 -1.65
C TRP A 324 -16.07 -28.98 -3.02
N LEU A 325 -15.09 -29.86 -3.25
CA LEU A 325 -14.38 -30.01 -4.52
C LEU A 325 -15.30 -30.41 -5.68
N LEU A 326 -16.35 -31.19 -5.40
CA LEU A 326 -17.31 -31.67 -6.39
C LEU A 326 -18.52 -30.74 -6.58
N SER A 327 -18.76 -29.83 -5.62
CA SER A 327 -19.86 -28.88 -5.72
C SER A 327 -19.49 -27.71 -6.65
N SER A 328 -20.44 -27.25 -7.44
CA SER A 328 -20.35 -26.05 -8.29
C SER A 328 -21.23 -24.90 -7.79
N ASP A 329 -21.99 -25.11 -6.71
CA ASP A 329 -22.85 -24.11 -6.10
C ASP A 329 -22.09 -23.31 -5.03
N PRO A 330 -21.95 -21.98 -5.18
CA PRO A 330 -21.30 -21.13 -4.20
C PRO A 330 -21.96 -21.17 -2.81
N ALA A 331 -23.29 -21.35 -2.72
CA ALA A 331 -23.98 -21.42 -1.44
C ALA A 331 -23.63 -22.70 -0.68
N GLU A 332 -23.72 -23.86 -1.36
CA GLU A 332 -23.32 -25.15 -0.78
C GLU A 332 -21.84 -25.16 -0.37
N ARG A 333 -20.94 -24.53 -1.15
CA ARG A 333 -19.53 -24.39 -0.81
C ARG A 333 -19.32 -23.61 0.49
N ASN A 334 -20.02 -22.48 0.67
CA ASN A 334 -19.93 -21.69 1.90
C ASN A 334 -20.48 -22.44 3.12
N ASP A 335 -21.58 -23.17 2.97
CA ASP A 335 -22.16 -23.98 4.05
C ASP A 335 -21.22 -25.13 4.47
N LEU A 336 -20.50 -25.72 3.52
CA LEU A 336 -19.49 -26.74 3.78
C LEU A 336 -18.25 -26.17 4.50
N VAL A 337 -17.81 -24.96 4.14
CA VAL A 337 -16.75 -24.24 4.86
C VAL A 337 -17.17 -23.97 6.30
N ALA A 338 -18.38 -23.44 6.53
CA ALA A 338 -18.90 -23.20 7.87
C ALA A 338 -19.02 -24.50 8.70
N SER A 339 -19.38 -25.61 8.05
CA SER A 339 -19.45 -26.93 8.69
C SER A 339 -18.06 -27.45 9.10
N CYS A 340 -17.04 -27.22 8.28
CA CYS A 340 -15.64 -27.57 8.62
C CYS A 340 -15.11 -26.73 9.79
N GLU A 341 -15.35 -25.42 9.78
CA GLU A 341 -14.97 -24.51 10.89
C GLU A 341 -15.62 -24.93 12.21
N GLU A 342 -16.88 -25.35 12.18
CA GLU A 342 -17.58 -25.86 13.36
C GLU A 342 -16.96 -27.19 13.85
N ILE A 343 -16.53 -28.08 12.96
CA ILE A 343 -15.82 -29.31 13.34
C ILE A 343 -14.45 -28.98 13.97
N ILE A 344 -13.72 -28.00 13.42
CA ILE A 344 -12.44 -27.53 13.98
C ILE A 344 -12.66 -26.97 15.39
N ARG A 345 -13.69 -26.14 15.57
CA ARG A 345 -14.05 -25.59 16.88
C ARG A 345 -14.39 -26.69 17.89
N GLN A 346 -15.17 -27.71 17.48
CA GLN A 346 -15.51 -28.85 18.32
C GLN A 346 -14.27 -29.68 18.69
N ALA A 347 -13.42 -30.00 17.72
CA ALA A 347 -12.20 -30.77 17.94
C ALA A 347 -11.22 -30.03 18.86
N ARG A 348 -10.98 -28.74 18.62
CA ARG A 348 -10.10 -27.89 19.46
C ARG A 348 -10.65 -27.74 20.87
N SER A 349 -11.97 -27.61 21.04
CA SER A 349 -12.61 -27.61 22.35
C SER A 349 -12.39 -28.93 23.10
N HIS A 350 -12.57 -30.06 22.43
CA HIS A 350 -12.36 -31.39 23.04
C HIS A 350 -10.88 -31.66 23.35
N ILE A 351 -9.96 -31.28 22.46
CA ILE A 351 -8.51 -31.40 22.67
C ILE A 351 -8.06 -30.49 23.82
N GLY A 352 -8.57 -29.25 23.89
CA GLY A 352 -8.25 -28.29 24.95
C GLY A 352 -8.78 -28.68 26.33
N GLN A 353 -9.82 -29.51 26.39
CA GLN A 353 -10.35 -30.08 27.63
C GLN A 353 -9.54 -31.31 28.12
N ALA A 354 -8.67 -31.90 27.29
CA ALA A 354 -7.86 -33.05 27.68
C ALA A 354 -6.54 -32.62 28.32
N SER A 355 -6.33 -33.09 29.55
CA SER A 355 -5.19 -32.76 30.40
C SER A 355 -3.95 -33.64 30.18
N ALA A 356 -4.07 -34.72 29.39
CA ALA A 356 -2.94 -35.52 28.91
C ALA A 356 -3.32 -36.34 27.66
N SER A 357 -2.44 -36.38 26.64
CA SER A 357 -2.60 -37.24 25.46
C SER A 357 -1.62 -38.42 25.46
N HIS A 358 -2.17 -39.64 25.45
CA HIS A 358 -1.42 -40.87 25.21
C HIS A 358 -1.02 -40.98 23.73
N GLU A 359 -0.08 -41.86 23.40
CA GLU A 359 0.49 -42.00 22.05
C GLU A 359 -0.56 -42.19 20.94
N ARG A 360 -1.61 -42.98 21.21
CA ARG A 360 -2.73 -43.18 20.28
C ARG A 360 -3.56 -41.91 20.05
N GLN A 361 -3.77 -41.12 21.10
CA GLN A 361 -4.47 -39.83 21.00
C GLN A 361 -3.62 -38.81 20.23
N ARG A 362 -2.30 -38.78 20.44
CA ARG A 362 -1.38 -37.93 19.63
C ARG A 362 -1.37 -38.35 18.16
N ALA A 363 -1.52 -39.64 17.87
CA ALA A 363 -1.66 -40.10 16.49
C ALA A 363 -2.98 -39.60 15.87
N ALA A 364 -4.11 -39.71 16.57
CA ALA A 364 -5.40 -39.20 16.08
C ALA A 364 -5.42 -37.67 15.92
N ILE A 365 -4.81 -36.92 16.85
CA ILE A 365 -4.67 -35.46 16.72
C ILE A 365 -3.81 -35.10 15.51
N ARG A 366 -2.71 -35.82 15.25
CA ARG A 366 -1.90 -35.60 14.03
C ARG A 366 -2.70 -35.83 12.75
N VAL A 367 -3.54 -36.86 12.72
CA VAL A 367 -4.44 -37.13 11.57
C VAL A 367 -5.46 -36.00 11.42
N PHE A 368 -6.04 -35.53 12.52
CA PHE A 368 -6.97 -34.40 12.51
C PHE A 368 -6.32 -33.10 12.01
N ASN A 369 -5.16 -32.74 12.53
CA ASN A 369 -4.43 -31.54 12.12
C ASN A 369 -4.04 -31.60 10.63
N ALA A 370 -3.70 -32.78 10.10
CA ALA A 370 -3.44 -32.95 8.67
C ALA A 370 -4.70 -32.74 7.82
N ALA A 371 -5.87 -33.19 8.28
CA ALA A 371 -7.16 -32.93 7.62
C ALA A 371 -7.54 -31.44 7.68
N GLU A 372 -7.26 -30.76 8.79
CA GLU A 372 -7.45 -29.31 8.96
C GLU A 372 -6.55 -28.49 8.03
N GLU A 373 -5.26 -28.81 7.97
CA GLU A 373 -4.32 -28.17 7.04
C GLU A 373 -4.75 -28.35 5.59
N TYR A 374 -5.19 -29.56 5.22
CA TYR A 374 -5.71 -29.85 3.88
C TYR A 374 -6.99 -29.06 3.56
N PHE A 375 -7.91 -28.94 4.51
CA PHE A 375 -9.11 -28.11 4.38
C PHE A 375 -8.75 -26.66 4.08
N HIS A 376 -7.90 -26.02 4.90
CA HIS A 376 -7.57 -24.61 4.73
C HIS A 376 -6.90 -24.32 3.38
N LYS A 377 -5.97 -25.19 2.98
CA LYS A 377 -5.29 -25.09 1.68
C LYS A 377 -6.22 -25.25 0.48
N THR A 378 -7.30 -26.02 0.63
CA THR A 378 -8.16 -26.40 -0.50
C THR A 378 -9.42 -25.54 -0.62
N CYS A 379 -9.98 -25.12 0.52
CA CYS A 379 -11.31 -24.50 0.58
C CYS A 379 -11.29 -23.03 0.98
N THR A 380 -10.16 -22.51 1.52
CA THR A 380 -10.07 -21.12 2.02
C THR A 380 -8.95 -20.27 1.38
N GLU A 381 -7.95 -20.89 0.74
CA GLU A 381 -7.07 -20.24 -0.25
C GLU A 381 -7.73 -20.24 -1.63
#